data_AF-A0A9E8RZ42-F1
#
_entry.id   AF-A0A9E8RZ42-F1
#
_cell.length_a   1.000
_cell.length_b   1.000
_cell.length_c   1.000
_cell.angle_alpha   90.00
_cell.angle_beta   90.00
_cell.angle_gamma   90.00
#
_symmetry.space_group_name_H-M   'P 1'
#
loop_
_entity.id
_entity.type
_entity.pdbx_description
1 polymer ?
#
loop_
_entity_poly.entity_id
_entity_poly.type
_entity_poly.pdbx_seq_one_letter_code
_entity_poly.pdbx_strand_id
1 'polypeptide(L)'
;MGKVVDLPFLVMSFPSSNAAYVQVFESQNQECFLEGLKRFFHHIGGVPCRIRFDNLTPAVKKILPYSKRILTEGFQQFALHYGFTYEFCTPASGNEKGHV
;
A
#
# COMPACT_ATOMS: atom_id res chain seq x y z
N MET A 1 -30.48 -16.97 3.26
CA MET A 1 -30.30 -15.59 3.78
C MET A 1 -28.84 -15.20 3.58
N GLY A 2 -28.57 -14.09 2.89
CA GLY A 2 -27.20 -13.60 2.71
C GLY A 2 -26.69 -12.91 3.97
N LYS A 3 -25.41 -13.06 4.30
CA LYS A 3 -24.74 -12.36 5.40
C LYS A 3 -24.00 -11.15 4.84
N VAL A 4 -24.18 -9.98 5.46
CA VAL A 4 -23.34 -8.81 5.16
C VAL A 4 -21.97 -9.04 5.80
N VAL A 5 -20.92 -8.84 5.01
CA VAL A 5 -19.52 -9.00 5.45
C VAL A 5 -18.73 -7.77 5.06
N ASP A 6 -17.88 -7.30 5.97
CA ASP A 6 -16.92 -6.24 5.69
C ASP A 6 -15.65 -6.86 5.12
N LEU A 7 -15.21 -6.37 3.97
CA LEU A 7 -14.01 -6.85 3.29
C LEU A 7 -12.98 -5.73 3.16
N PRO A 8 -11.69 -6.01 3.41
CA PRO A 8 -10.63 -5.05 3.17
C PRO A 8 -10.47 -4.78 1.67
N PHE A 9 -10.01 -3.57 1.34
CA PHE A 9 -9.69 -3.18 -0.03
C PHE A 9 -8.39 -2.39 -0.08
N LEU A 10 -7.67 -2.53 -1.20
CA LEU A 10 -6.51 -1.72 -1.56
C LEU A 10 -6.98 -0.55 -2.42
N VAL A 11 -6.49 0.66 -2.12
CA VAL A 11 -6.66 1.84 -2.98
C VAL A 11 -5.28 2.36 -3.37
N MET A 12 -5.06 2.52 -4.67
CA MET A 12 -3.88 3.18 -5.22
C MET A 12 -4.33 4.41 -5.99
N SER A 13 -3.94 5.60 -5.56
CA SER A 13 -4.25 6.85 -6.25
C SER A 13 -3.05 7.40 -6.99
N PHE A 14 -3.32 8.09 -8.10
CA PHE A 14 -2.30 8.81 -8.84
C PHE A 14 -2.27 10.27 -8.38
N PRO A 15 -1.09 10.84 -8.12
CA PRO A 15 -0.97 12.27 -7.88
C PRO A 15 -1.61 13.06 -9.03
N SER A 16 -2.34 14.13 -8.68
CA SER A 16 -2.82 15.17 -9.61
C SER A 16 -3.88 14.77 -10.66
N SER A 17 -4.26 13.50 -10.81
CA SER A 17 -5.27 13.08 -11.82
C SER A 17 -6.63 12.71 -11.23
N ASN A 18 -6.78 12.72 -9.90
CA ASN A 18 -7.95 12.24 -9.15
C ASN A 18 -8.38 10.79 -9.52
N ALA A 19 -7.53 10.06 -10.23
CA ALA A 19 -7.77 8.67 -10.60
C ALA A 19 -7.31 7.74 -9.47
N ALA A 20 -8.10 6.69 -9.23
CA ALA A 20 -7.80 5.66 -8.25
C ALA A 20 -8.10 4.27 -8.79
N TYR A 21 -7.26 3.32 -8.44
CA TYR A 21 -7.46 1.89 -8.63
C TYR A 21 -7.89 1.28 -7.30
N VAL A 22 -8.98 0.52 -7.31
CA VAL A 22 -9.53 -0.14 -6.11
C VAL A 22 -9.64 -1.64 -6.34
N GLN A 23 -9.21 -2.42 -5.35
CA GLN A 23 -9.37 -3.86 -5.37
C GLN A 23 -9.76 -4.42 -3.99
N VAL A 24 -10.81 -5.25 -3.95
CA VAL A 24 -11.30 -5.90 -2.74
C VAL A 24 -10.58 -7.24 -2.53
N PHE A 25 -10.28 -7.55 -1.27
CA PHE A 25 -9.62 -8.78 -0.85
C PHE A 25 -10.38 -9.46 0.29
N GLU A 26 -10.14 -10.75 0.47
CA GLU A 26 -10.75 -11.52 1.57
C GLU A 26 -10.04 -11.28 2.91
N SER A 27 -8.80 -10.76 2.88
CA SER A 27 -8.01 -10.51 4.08
C SER A 27 -7.01 -9.36 3.89
N GLN A 28 -6.59 -8.75 5.00
CA GLN A 28 -5.57 -7.70 5.05
C GLN A 28 -4.19 -8.30 5.41
N ASN A 29 -3.78 -9.35 4.69
CA ASN A 29 -2.49 -10.01 4.89
C ASN A 29 -1.46 -9.57 3.84
N GLN A 30 -0.22 -10.03 3.99
CA GLN A 30 0.87 -9.66 3.08
C GLN A 30 0.65 -10.19 1.66
N GLU A 31 0.09 -11.39 1.50
CA GLU A 31 -0.14 -12.00 0.19
C GLU A 31 -1.15 -11.19 -0.63
N CYS A 32 -2.30 -10.85 -0.03
CA CYS A 32 -3.32 -10.01 -0.66
C CYS A 32 -2.76 -8.63 -1.04
N PHE A 33 -1.95 -8.04 -0.16
CA PHE A 33 -1.34 -6.74 -0.43
C PHE A 33 -0.37 -6.78 -1.62
N LEU A 34 0.56 -7.73 -1.66
CA LEU A 34 1.54 -7.85 -2.73
C LEU A 34 0.88 -8.25 -4.07
N GLU A 35 -0.12 -9.13 -4.03
CA GLU A 35 -0.91 -9.49 -5.21
C GLU A 35 -1.68 -8.27 -5.74
N GLY A 36 -2.24 -7.43 -4.86
CA GLY A 36 -2.90 -6.18 -5.26
C GLY A 36 -1.96 -5.21 -5.96
N LEU A 37 -0.72 -5.07 -5.48
CA LEU A 37 0.29 -4.24 -6.16
C LEU A 37 0.66 -4.80 -7.54
N LYS A 38 0.85 -6.12 -7.65
CA LYS A 38 1.12 -6.77 -8.92
C LYS A 38 -0.01 -6.55 -9.93
N ARG A 39 -1.26 -6.69 -9.50
CA ARG A 39 -2.45 -6.43 -10.33
C ARG A 39 -2.56 -4.97 -10.74
N PHE A 40 -2.25 -4.05 -9.83
CA PHE A 40 -2.15 -2.63 -10.13
C PHE A 40 -1.08 -2.35 -11.19
N PHE A 41 0.13 -2.90 -11.05
CA PHE A 41 1.21 -2.73 -12.04
C PHE A 41 0.79 -3.24 -13.42
N HIS A 42 0.12 -4.38 -13.47
CA HIS A 42 -0.42 -4.91 -14.71
C HIS A 42 -1.49 -4.00 -15.32
N HIS A 43 -2.42 -3.48 -14.49
CA HIS A 43 -3.49 -2.57 -14.93
C HIS A 43 -2.94 -1.29 -15.57
N ILE A 44 -1.87 -0.73 -15.00
CA ILE A 44 -1.28 0.52 -15.50
C ILE A 44 -0.23 0.28 -16.60
N GLY A 45 0.04 -0.99 -16.93
CA GLY A 45 1.01 -1.40 -17.96
C GLY A 45 2.47 -1.20 -17.55
N GLY A 46 2.79 -1.07 -16.26
CA GLY A 46 4.15 -0.81 -15.79
C GLY A 46 4.29 -0.69 -14.27
N VAL A 47 5.51 -0.43 -13.81
CA VAL A 47 5.83 -0.23 -12.39
C VAL A 47 6.13 1.26 -12.15
N PRO A 48 5.45 1.93 -11.20
CA PRO A 48 5.80 3.30 -10.84
C PRO A 48 7.19 3.38 -10.21
N CYS A 49 7.99 4.40 -10.55
CA CYS A 49 9.33 4.57 -9.99
C CYS A 49 9.32 4.81 -8.47
N ARG A 50 8.27 5.46 -7.95
CA ARG A 50 8.10 5.79 -6.53
C ARG A 50 6.66 5.59 -6.10
N ILE A 51 6.48 4.91 -4.97
CA ILE A 51 5.16 4.64 -4.37
C ILE A 51 5.17 5.09 -2.92
N ARG A 52 4.12 5.82 -2.51
CA ARG A 52 3.91 6.19 -1.11
C ARG A 52 2.87 5.27 -0.48
N PHE A 53 3.22 4.70 0.66
CA PHE A 53 2.35 3.82 1.42
C PHE A 53 1.99 4.44 2.77
N ASP A 54 0.85 4.06 3.32
CA ASP A 54 0.58 4.24 4.74
C ASP A 54 1.35 3.20 5.57
N ASN A 55 1.23 3.25 6.90
CA ASN A 55 1.94 2.37 7.83
C ASN A 55 1.25 1.00 7.97
N LEU A 56 1.03 0.33 6.84
CA LEU A 56 0.31 -0.94 6.78
C LEU A 56 1.15 -2.07 7.38
N THR A 57 0.55 -2.94 8.20
CA THR A 57 1.22 -4.11 8.77
C THR A 57 1.75 -5.11 7.71
N PRO A 58 1.14 -5.28 6.52
CA PRO A 58 1.73 -6.06 5.43
C PRO A 58 3.11 -5.61 4.95
N ALA A 59 3.41 -4.31 5.03
CA ALA A 59 4.66 -3.74 4.55
C ALA A 59 5.62 -3.38 5.71
N VAL A 60 5.06 -2.97 6.86
CA VAL A 60 5.80 -2.51 8.03
C VAL A 60 5.63 -3.50 9.16
N LYS A 61 6.71 -4.20 9.51
CA LYS A 61 6.77 -5.12 10.64
C LYS A 61 6.78 -4.39 11.99
N LYS A 62 7.53 -3.28 12.07
CA LYS A 62 7.64 -2.48 13.30
C LYS A 62 8.02 -1.02 13.00
N ILE A 63 7.37 -0.09 13.69
CA ILE A 63 7.77 1.32 13.73
C ILE A 63 8.75 1.51 14.89
N LEU A 64 9.89 2.14 14.62
CA LEU A 64 10.96 2.44 15.58
C LEU A 64 10.96 3.96 15.91
N PRO A 65 11.66 4.37 16.99
CA PRO A 65 11.89 5.78 17.27
C PRO A 65 12.53 6.51 16.09
N TYR A 66 12.32 7.83 16.03
CA TYR A 66 12.85 8.71 14.97
C TYR A 66 12.38 8.33 13.56
N SER A 67 11.11 7.89 13.43
CA SER A 67 10.48 7.53 12.16
C SER A 67 11.16 6.39 11.37
N LYS A 68 12.07 5.65 12.01
CA LYS A 68 12.70 4.46 11.42
C LYS A 68 11.67 3.32 11.38
N ARG A 69 11.78 2.43 10.40
CA ARG A 69 10.89 1.28 10.24
C ARG A 69 11.66 0.02 9.95
N ILE A 70 11.14 -1.09 10.47
CA ILE A 70 11.51 -2.44 10.05
C ILE A 70 10.41 -2.89 9.10
N LEU A 71 10.79 -3.17 7.86
CA LEU A 71 9.87 -3.66 6.84
C LEU A 71 9.72 -5.17 6.93
N THR A 72 8.66 -5.70 6.35
CA THR A 72 8.54 -7.13 6.14
C THR A 72 9.53 -7.57 5.05
N GLU A 73 10.10 -8.75 5.21
CA GLU A 73 11.07 -9.28 4.25
C GLU A 73 10.44 -9.42 2.86
N GLY A 74 9.20 -9.92 2.79
CA GLY A 74 8.52 -10.08 1.51
C GLY A 74 8.20 -8.74 0.82
N PHE A 75 7.93 -7.66 1.56
CA PHE A 75 7.81 -6.33 0.95
C PHE A 75 9.15 -5.84 0.40
N GLN A 76 10.25 -6.05 1.14
CA GLN A 76 11.59 -5.68 0.67
C GLN A 76 11.98 -6.43 -0.59
N GLN A 77 11.78 -7.76 -0.62
CA GLN A 77 12.04 -8.59 -1.79
C GLN A 77 11.17 -8.18 -2.99
N PHE A 78 9.90 -7.88 -2.75
CA PHE A 78 8.98 -7.41 -3.80
C PHE A 78 9.43 -6.07 -4.38
N ALA A 79 9.82 -5.10 -3.55
CA ALA A 79 10.34 -3.82 -4.00
C ALA A 79 11.62 -3.97 -4.83
N LEU A 80 12.53 -4.85 -4.42
CA LEU A 80 13.75 -5.16 -5.17
C LEU A 80 13.44 -5.86 -6.51
N HIS A 81 12.49 -6.78 -6.53
CA HIS A 81 12.10 -7.52 -7.73
C HIS A 81 11.51 -6.61 -8.81
N TYR A 82 10.62 -5.69 -8.43
CA TYR A 82 10.00 -4.75 -9.36
C TYR A 82 10.80 -3.45 -9.57
N GLY A 83 11.79 -3.18 -8.73
CA GLY A 83 12.70 -2.04 -8.88
C GLY A 83 12.10 -0.67 -8.54
N PHE A 84 11.07 -0.60 -7.70
CA PHE A 84 10.48 0.68 -7.28
C PHE A 84 11.05 1.18 -5.95
N THR A 85 11.09 2.50 -5.80
CA THR A 85 11.37 3.16 -4.52
C THR A 85 10.09 3.37 -3.74
N TYR A 86 10.18 3.36 -2.41
CA TYR A 86 9.00 3.50 -1.55
C TYR A 86 9.21 4.56 -0.47
N GLU A 87 8.12 5.20 -0.10
CA GLU A 87 8.03 6.08 1.05
C GLU A 87 6.86 5.69 1.92
N PHE A 88 6.94 6.07 3.20
CA PHE A 88 5.85 5.85 4.11
C PHE A 88 5.44 7.14 4.82
N CYS A 89 4.13 7.35 4.95
CA CYS A 89 3.56 8.50 5.67
C CYS A 89 4.03 8.54 7.13
N THR A 90 4.39 9.73 7.63
CA THR A 90 4.83 9.89 9.02
C THR A 90 3.70 9.57 9.99
N PRO A 91 3.96 8.91 11.15
CA PRO A 91 2.88 8.51 12.07
C PRO A 91 2.04 9.69 12.61
N ALA A 92 2.60 10.90 12.59
CA ALA A 92 1.97 12.12 13.09
C ALA A 92 1.25 12.95 12.01
N SER A 93 1.22 12.52 10.74
CA SER A 93 0.51 13.23 9.66
C SER A 93 -0.99 12.93 9.61
N GLY A 94 -1.62 12.70 10.77
CA GLY A 94 -3.09 12.70 10.86
C GLY A 94 -3.70 14.08 10.60
N ASN A 95 -2.88 15.15 10.65
CA ASN A 95 -3.33 16.54 10.54
C ASN A 95 -3.17 17.20 9.16
N GLU A 96 -2.84 16.43 8.11
CA GLU A 96 -2.93 16.90 6.72
C GLU A 96 -3.99 16.15 5.90
N LYS A 97 -4.94 15.49 6.57
CA LYS A 97 -6.26 15.20 5.98
C LYS A 97 -7.17 16.44 6.10
N GLY A 98 -6.61 17.59 5.72
CA GLY A 98 -7.34 18.83 5.48
C GLY A 98 -7.49 19.01 3.98
N HIS A 99 -8.58 18.47 3.43
CA HIS A 99 -9.13 18.79 2.12
C HIS A 99 -8.29 18.38 0.89
N VAL A 100 -8.70 17.29 0.24
CA VAL A 100 -9.06 17.23 -1.20
C VAL A 100 -9.97 16.02 -1.43
#